data_AF-A0A661E8X2-F1
#
_entry.id   AF-A0A661E8X2-F1
#
_cell.length_a   1.000
_cell.length_b   1.000
_cell.length_c   1.000
_cell.angle_alpha   90.00
_cell.angle_beta   90.00
_cell.angle_gamma   90.00
#
_symmetry.space_group_name_H-M   'P 1'
#
loop_
_entity.id
_entity.type
_entity.pdbx_description
1 polymer ?
#
loop_
_entity_poly.entity_id
_entity_poly.type
_entity_poly.pdbx_seq_one_letter_code
_entity_poly.pdbx_strand_id
1 'polypeptide(L)' 'AGGKGTAAEKFAALEDAGVKTVRSLADIGSGLREITGW' A
#
# COMPACT_ATOMS: atom_id res chain seq x y z
N ALA A 1 -18.57 -18.33 -0.09
CA ALA A 1 -17.29 -17.61 -0.18
C ALA A 1 -17.50 -16.18 0.28
N GLY A 2 -17.17 -15.87 1.54
CA GLY A 2 -17.24 -14.52 2.08
C GLY A 2 -15.99 -13.74 1.65
N GLY A 3 -16.02 -13.15 0.46
CA GLY A 3 -14.90 -12.45 -0.17
C GLY A 3 -14.58 -11.06 0.42
N LYS A 4 -14.87 -10.82 1.69
CA LYS A 4 -14.60 -9.55 2.37
C LYS A 4 -13.23 -9.58 3.04
N GLY A 5 -12.48 -8.49 2.93
CA GLY A 5 -11.18 -8.32 3.58
C GLY A 5 -10.00 -8.83 2.75
N THR A 6 -10.17 -8.96 1.44
CA THR A 6 -9.08 -9.29 0.50
C THR A 6 -7.97 -8.24 0.58
N ALA A 7 -6.75 -8.64 0.20
CA ALA A 7 -5.64 -7.69 0.09
C ALA A 7 -5.97 -6.54 -0.88
N ALA A 8 -6.64 -6.85 -2.00
CA ALA A 8 -7.05 -5.86 -2.99
C ALA A 8 -7.94 -4.76 -2.38
N GLU A 9 -8.96 -5.14 -1.59
CA GLU A 9 -9.83 -4.19 -0.90
C GLU A 9 -9.06 -3.32 0.10
N LYS A 10 -8.10 -3.90 0.84
CA LYS A 10 -7.26 -3.14 1.78
C LYS A 10 -6.38 -2.13 1.06
N PHE A 11 -5.72 -2.55 -0.02
CA PHE A 11 -4.87 -1.67 -0.83
C PHE A 11 -5.69 -0.55 -1.47
N ALA A 12 -6.87 -0.84 -2.01
CA ALA A 12 -7.75 0.18 -2.58
C ALA A 12 -8.16 1.23 -1.54
N ALA A 13 -8.58 0.80 -0.34
CA ALA A 13 -8.95 1.72 0.74
C ALA A 13 -7.77 2.61 1.21
N LEU A 14 -6.54 2.10 1.20
CA LEU A 14 -5.34 2.87 1.55
C LEU A 14 -5.01 3.91 0.47
N GLU A 15 -5.03 3.52 -0.80
CA GLU A 15 -4.76 4.43 -1.93
C GLU A 15 -5.84 5.52 -2.03
N ASP A 16 -7.12 5.18 -1.82
CA ASP A 16 -8.23 6.15 -1.76
C ASP A 16 -8.05 7.16 -0.61
N ALA A 17 -7.39 6.75 0.47
CA ALA A 17 -7.04 7.64 1.59
C ALA A 17 -5.74 8.45 1.35
N GLY A 18 -5.12 8.32 0.17
CA GLY A 18 -3.87 8.99 -0.19
C GLY A 18 -2.62 8.35 0.43
N VAL A 19 -2.73 7.13 0.96
CA VAL A 19 -1.59 6.39 1.50
C VAL A 19 -0.82 5.74 0.35
N LYS A 20 0.48 6.04 0.24
CA LYS A 20 1.39 5.30 -0.64
C LYS A 20 1.46 3.85 -0.21
N THR A 21 1.14 2.92 -1.11
CA THR A 21 1.34 1.48 -0.85
C THR A 21 2.45 0.89 -1.72
N VAL A 22 2.98 -0.25 -1.29
CA VAL A 22 3.95 -1.06 -2.05
C VAL A 22 3.40 -2.47 -2.25
N ARG A 23 3.62 -3.05 -3.43
CA ARG A 23 3.13 -4.41 -3.77
C ARG A 23 4.12 -5.51 -3.37
N SER A 24 5.36 -5.14 -3.08
CA SER A 24 6.41 -6.04 -2.60
C SER A 24 7.07 -5.44 -1.37
N LEU A 25 7.39 -6.29 -0.39
CA LEU A 25 8.17 -5.87 0.78
C LEU A 25 9.60 -5.45 0.40
N ALA A 26 10.11 -5.92 -0.73
CA ALA A 26 11.42 -5.50 -1.25
C ALA A 26 11.48 -3.99 -1.56
N ASP A 27 10.33 -3.38 -1.86
CA ASP A 27 10.23 -1.98 -2.27
C ASP A 27 9.92 -1.02 -1.11
N ILE A 28 9.76 -1.52 0.13
CA ILE A 28 9.29 -0.71 1.26
C ILE A 28 10.23 0.46 1.59
N GLY A 29 11.54 0.24 1.48
CA GLY A 29 12.54 1.29 1.70
C GLY A 29 12.49 2.37 0.61
N SER A 30 12.35 1.97 -0.65
CA SER A 30 12.19 2.89 -1.78
C SER A 30 10.92 3.73 -1.65
N GLY A 31 9.79 3.10 -1.28
CA GLY A 31 8.53 3.81 -1.05
C GLY A 31 8.60 4.82 0.09
N LEU A 32 9.26 4.47 1.20
CA LEU A 32 9.48 5.40 2.31
C LEU A 32 10.33 6.61 1.88
N ARG A 33 11.41 6.35 1.14
CA ARG A 33 12.31 7.38 0.62
C ARG A 33 11.56 8.39 -0.24
N GLU A 34 10.68 7.92 -1.12
CA GLU A 34 9.92 8.76 -2.05
C GLU A 34 8.99 9.75 -1.34
N ILE A 35 8.39 9.36 -0.20
CA ILE A 35 7.49 10.24 0.58
C ILE A 35 8.27 11.18 1.50
N THR A 36 9.37 10.70 2.08
CA THR A 36 10.10 11.41 3.15
C THR A 36 11.27 12.26 2.64
N GLY A 37 11.77 12.00 1.44
CA GLY A 37 12.91 12.72 0.86
C GLY A 37 14.27 12.41 1.50
N TRP A 38 14.40 11.26 2.17
CA TRP A 38 15.65 10.79 2.79
C TRP A 38 16.70 10.27 1.78
#